data_AF-A0A060C9A1-F1
#
_entry.id   AF-A0A060C9A1-F1
#
_cell.length_a   1.000
_cell.length_b   1.000
_cell.length_c   1.000
_cell.angle_alpha   90.00
_cell.angle_beta   90.00
_cell.angle_gamma   90.00
#
_symmetry.space_group_name_H-M   'P 1'
#
loop_
_entity.id
_entity.type
_entity.pdbx_description
1 polymer ?
#
loop_
_entity_poly.entity_id
_entity_poly.type
_entity_poly.pdbx_seq_one_letter_code
_entity_poly.pdbx_strand_id
1 'polypeptide(L)'
;DLFGLNHLVFVRDVLVNGVSRFDELLDGVASGRLTANSVKNIFDLPFSEGLIRALRLIPCSYLLYYFKPKEMLAIEMGEYYKGGARAQVVQKVEKQLFELYKNPALKVKPKELEQRGGAYYSDAACEVINAIYNDKQTEHYVNVPHHGHIDNVPAEWAVEMSC
;
A
#
# COMPACT_ATOMS: atom_id res chain seq x y z
N ASP A 1 -1.01 -6.15 12.86
CA ASP A 1 -1.31 -7.51 12.38
C ASP A 1 -2.02 -7.44 11.04
N LEU A 2 -1.33 -7.92 10.01
CA LEU A 2 -1.69 -7.73 8.62
C LEU A 2 -1.25 -8.98 7.84
N PHE A 3 -2.09 -9.42 6.91
CA PHE A 3 -1.86 -10.64 6.13
C PHE A 3 -2.47 -10.58 4.72
N GLY A 4 -1.90 -11.34 3.78
CA GLY A 4 -2.44 -11.54 2.44
C GLY A 4 -1.34 -11.83 1.41
N LEU A 5 -1.49 -11.25 0.22
CA LEU A 5 -0.47 -11.23 -0.84
C LEU A 5 -0.11 -9.78 -1.16
N ASN A 6 1.01 -9.54 -1.84
CA ASN A 6 1.30 -8.21 -2.36
C ASN A 6 0.09 -7.62 -3.11
N HIS A 7 -0.36 -6.43 -2.66
CA HIS A 7 -1.55 -5.73 -3.16
C HIS A 7 -2.91 -6.46 -2.99
N LEU A 8 -2.97 -7.50 -2.18
CA LEU A 8 -4.19 -8.21 -1.80
C LEU A 8 -4.15 -8.54 -0.29
N VAL A 9 -4.26 -7.50 0.52
CA VAL A 9 -3.93 -7.53 1.94
C VAL A 9 -5.02 -6.93 2.81
N PHE A 10 -5.14 -7.50 4.01
CA PHE A 10 -6.08 -7.08 5.04
C PHE A 10 -5.36 -6.79 6.35
N VAL A 11 -5.77 -5.73 7.03
CA VAL A 11 -5.42 -5.49 8.44
C VAL A 11 -6.41 -6.22 9.33
N ARG A 12 -5.91 -7.07 10.23
CA ARG A 12 -6.68 -7.84 11.21
C ARG A 12 -6.73 -7.19 12.58
N ASP A 13 -5.62 -6.55 12.98
CA ASP A 13 -5.48 -5.89 14.28
C ASP A 13 -4.39 -4.81 14.22
N VAL A 14 -4.48 -3.83 15.12
CA VAL A 14 -3.46 -2.81 15.35
C VAL A 14 -3.23 -2.70 16.85
N LEU A 15 -1.99 -2.99 17.28
CA LEU A 15 -1.59 -2.90 18.67
C LEU A 15 -0.83 -1.60 18.90
N VAL A 16 -1.24 -0.84 19.92
CA VAL A 16 -0.54 0.35 20.38
C VAL A 16 -0.11 0.09 21.82
N ASN A 17 1.20 0.03 22.06
CA ASN A 17 1.78 -0.35 23.36
C ASN A 17 1.22 -1.68 23.89
N GLY A 18 1.10 -2.68 23.02
CA GLY A 18 0.59 -4.01 23.36
C GLY A 18 -0.93 -4.10 23.54
N VAL A 19 -1.68 -3.01 23.38
CA VAL A 19 -3.15 -3.00 23.50
C VAL A 19 -3.78 -2.89 22.12
N SER A 20 -4.68 -3.80 21.78
CA SER A 20 -5.45 -3.72 20.54
C SER A 20 -6.29 -2.43 20.52
N ARG A 21 -6.21 -1.71 19.41
CA ARG A 21 -7.02 -0.53 19.07
C ARG A 21 -7.86 -0.78 17.82
N PHE A 22 -8.05 -2.03 17.45
CA PHE A 22 -8.69 -2.37 16.18
C PHE A 22 -10.16 -1.96 16.13
N ASP A 23 -10.93 -2.11 17.21
CA ASP A 23 -12.35 -1.71 17.19
C ASP A 23 -12.53 -0.20 17.01
N GLU A 24 -11.65 0.60 17.61
CA GLU A 24 -11.62 2.06 17.44
C GLU A 24 -11.27 2.43 15.99
N LEU A 25 -10.24 1.80 15.43
CA LEU A 25 -9.83 2.00 14.04
C LEU A 25 -10.93 1.57 13.06
N LEU A 26 -11.50 0.38 13.26
CA LEU A 26 -12.54 -0.20 12.42
C LEU A 26 -13.76 0.70 12.39
N ASP A 27 -14.21 1.20 13.54
CA ASP A 27 -15.35 2.12 13.59
C ASP A 27 -15.03 3.45 12.91
N GLY A 28 -13.84 4.01 13.15
CA GLY A 28 -13.41 5.25 12.49
C GLY A 28 -13.38 5.12 10.96
N VAL A 29 -12.86 4.01 10.43
CA VAL A 29 -12.83 3.75 8.99
C VAL A 29 -14.22 3.47 8.44
N ALA A 30 -15.00 2.60 9.10
CA ALA A 30 -16.33 2.21 8.64
C ALA A 30 -17.31 3.41 8.62
N SER A 31 -17.21 4.31 9.61
CA SER A 31 -18.04 5.51 9.68
C SER A 31 -17.50 6.67 8.81
N GLY A 32 -16.39 6.48 8.11
CA GLY A 32 -15.73 7.53 7.31
C GLY A 32 -15.10 8.67 8.13
N ARG A 33 -14.96 8.53 9.45
CA ARG A 33 -14.27 9.52 10.31
C ARG A 33 -12.76 9.48 10.10
N LEU A 34 -12.23 8.32 9.74
CA LEU A 34 -10.85 8.09 9.38
C LEU A 34 -10.80 7.71 7.90
N THR A 35 -10.01 8.44 7.13
CA THR A 35 -9.66 8.08 5.76
C THR A 35 -8.22 7.60 5.73
N ALA A 36 -7.96 6.54 4.96
CA ALA A 36 -6.60 6.09 4.73
C ALA A 36 -5.87 7.12 3.86
N ASN A 37 -4.57 7.32 4.10
CA ASN A 37 -3.72 7.95 3.10
C ASN A 37 -3.61 6.99 1.91
N SER A 38 -4.33 7.29 0.83
CA SER A 38 -4.28 6.46 -0.38
C SER A 38 -2.94 6.66 -1.09
N VAL A 39 -2.46 5.60 -1.75
CA VAL A 39 -1.32 5.70 -2.64
C VAL A 39 -1.70 6.54 -3.85
N LYS A 40 -0.80 7.41 -4.32
CA LYS A 40 -1.08 8.37 -5.41
C LYS A 40 -1.47 7.73 -6.76
N ASN A 41 -1.34 6.42 -6.88
CA ASN A 41 -1.67 5.65 -8.08
C ASN A 41 -3.06 4.99 -8.03
N ILE A 42 -3.82 5.12 -6.95
CA ILE A 42 -5.19 4.59 -6.85
C ILE A 42 -6.12 5.74 -6.49
N PHE A 43 -7.25 5.83 -7.20
CA PHE A 43 -8.28 6.79 -6.87
C PHE A 43 -8.90 6.45 -5.52
N ASP A 44 -8.99 7.43 -4.63
CA ASP A 44 -9.52 7.21 -3.28
C ASP A 44 -11.05 7.07 -3.33
N LEU A 45 -11.54 5.87 -3.04
CA LEU A 45 -12.95 5.57 -2.86
C LEU A 45 -13.13 4.85 -1.53
N PRO A 46 -14.10 5.25 -0.69
CA PRO A 46 -14.39 4.53 0.53
C PRO A 46 -14.96 3.14 0.21
N PHE A 47 -14.53 2.14 0.97
CA PHE A 47 -15.25 0.87 1.04
C PHE A 47 -16.61 1.07 1.72
N SER A 48 -17.58 0.22 1.42
CA SER A 48 -18.88 0.34 2.07
C SER A 48 -18.79 0.00 3.56
N GLU A 49 -19.46 0.78 4.40
CA GLU A 49 -19.52 0.56 5.84
C GLU A 49 -19.94 -0.89 6.17
N GLY A 50 -21.01 -1.37 5.52
CA GLY A 50 -21.52 -2.73 5.73
C GLY A 50 -20.49 -3.81 5.38
N LEU A 51 -19.65 -3.61 4.35
CA LEU A 51 -18.59 -4.55 3.99
C LEU A 51 -17.50 -4.59 5.08
N ILE A 52 -17.02 -3.42 5.50
CA ILE A 52 -15.99 -3.31 6.53
C ILE A 52 -16.46 -3.96 7.85
N ARG A 53 -17.69 -3.66 8.28
CA ARG A 53 -18.26 -4.23 9.50
C ARG A 53 -18.50 -5.75 9.39
N ALA A 54 -18.97 -6.24 8.25
CA ALA A 54 -19.22 -7.67 8.04
C ALA A 54 -17.93 -8.49 7.96
N LEU A 55 -16.88 -7.97 7.28
CA LEU A 55 -15.58 -8.63 7.20
C LEU A 55 -14.81 -8.57 8.52
N ARG A 56 -15.00 -7.50 9.29
CA ARG A 56 -14.18 -7.17 10.48
C ARG A 56 -12.67 -7.15 10.14
N LEU A 57 -12.36 -6.69 8.94
CA LEU A 57 -11.02 -6.54 8.36
C LEU A 57 -10.97 -5.22 7.58
N ILE A 58 -9.81 -4.59 7.53
CA ILE A 58 -9.60 -3.38 6.73
C ILE A 58 -8.79 -3.76 5.48
N PRO A 59 -9.41 -3.77 4.28
CA PRO A 59 -8.72 -4.10 3.04
C PRO A 59 -7.81 -2.96 2.57
N CYS A 60 -6.69 -3.28 1.93
CA CYS A 60 -5.86 -2.28 1.27
C CYS A 60 -6.55 -1.70 0.01
N SER A 61 -6.12 -0.52 -0.44
CA SER A 61 -6.79 0.24 -1.51
C SER A 61 -6.82 -0.49 -2.86
N TYR A 62 -5.90 -1.41 -3.14
CA TYR A 62 -5.94 -2.23 -4.36
C TYR A 62 -7.17 -3.15 -4.43
N LEU A 63 -7.78 -3.50 -3.29
CA LEU A 63 -9.00 -4.29 -3.30
C LEU A 63 -10.22 -3.52 -3.85
N LEU A 64 -10.11 -2.22 -4.11
CA LEU A 64 -11.12 -1.48 -4.86
C LEU A 64 -11.32 -2.08 -6.27
N TYR A 65 -10.28 -2.62 -6.91
CA TYR A 65 -10.43 -3.30 -8.20
C TYR A 65 -11.23 -4.61 -8.11
N TYR A 66 -11.34 -5.20 -6.91
CA TYR A 66 -12.11 -6.43 -6.67
C TYR A 66 -13.53 -6.13 -6.17
N PHE A 67 -13.67 -5.19 -5.24
CA PHE A 67 -14.96 -4.86 -4.62
C PHE A 67 -15.76 -3.77 -5.35
N LYS A 68 -15.09 -2.93 -6.16
CA LYS A 68 -15.69 -1.84 -6.95
C LYS A 68 -15.20 -1.83 -8.40
N PRO A 69 -15.19 -2.97 -9.12
CA PRO A 69 -14.57 -3.06 -10.44
C PRO A 69 -15.21 -2.13 -11.48
N LYS A 70 -16.53 -1.89 -11.39
CA LYS A 70 -17.25 -1.02 -12.33
C LYS A 70 -16.88 0.44 -12.15
N GLU A 71 -16.82 0.90 -10.90
CA GLU A 71 -16.44 2.27 -10.55
C GLU A 71 -14.97 2.53 -10.90
N MET A 72 -14.07 1.61 -10.54
CA MET A 72 -12.66 1.72 -10.89
C MET A 72 -12.47 1.74 -12.41
N LEU A 73 -13.13 0.85 -13.16
CA LEU A 73 -13.05 0.85 -14.61
C LEU A 73 -13.55 2.18 -15.22
N ALA A 74 -14.67 2.71 -14.73
CA ALA A 74 -15.20 3.97 -15.23
C ALA A 74 -14.24 5.15 -14.98
N ILE A 75 -13.58 5.20 -13.81
CA ILE A 75 -12.57 6.21 -13.49
C ILE A 75 -11.36 6.08 -14.42
N GLU A 76 -10.79 4.87 -14.55
CA GLU A 76 -9.63 4.61 -15.40
C GLU A 76 -9.91 4.91 -16.87
N MET A 77 -11.10 4.57 -17.37
CA MET A 77 -11.53 4.94 -18.73
C MET A 77 -11.65 6.47 -18.88
N GLY A 78 -12.20 7.16 -17.89
CA GLY A 78 -12.30 8.60 -17.87
C GLY A 78 -10.93 9.28 -17.97
N GLU A 79 -9.94 8.79 -17.21
CA GLU A 79 -8.57 9.29 -17.27
C GLU A 79 -7.87 8.93 -18.59
N TYR A 80 -8.11 7.72 -19.11
CA TYR A 80 -7.59 7.32 -20.42
C TYR A 80 -8.05 8.27 -21.54
N TYR A 81 -9.34 8.59 -21.63
CA TYR A 81 -9.86 9.49 -22.68
C TYR A 81 -9.36 10.93 -22.57
N LYS A 82 -8.94 11.38 -21.38
CA LYS A 82 -8.28 12.68 -21.17
C LYS A 82 -6.78 12.66 -21.51
N GLY A 83 -6.21 11.51 -21.91
CA GLY A 83 -4.77 11.33 -22.06
C GLY A 83 -4.01 11.31 -20.72
N GLY A 84 -4.71 10.95 -19.65
CA GLY A 84 -4.25 10.91 -18.27
C GLY A 84 -3.91 9.52 -17.76
N ALA A 85 -3.79 8.52 -18.63
CA ALA A 85 -3.43 7.16 -18.22
C ALA A 85 -2.16 7.18 -17.37
N ARG A 86 -2.17 6.46 -16.23
CA ARG A 86 -1.13 6.60 -15.20
C ARG A 86 0.28 6.40 -15.75
N ALA A 87 0.49 5.45 -16.67
CA ALA A 87 1.77 5.22 -17.31
C ALA A 87 2.28 6.44 -18.10
N GLN A 88 1.40 7.14 -18.82
CA GLN A 88 1.76 8.34 -19.57
C GLN A 88 2.12 9.50 -18.64
N VAL A 89 1.39 9.63 -17.52
CA VAL A 89 1.71 10.63 -16.48
C VAL A 89 3.08 10.33 -15.87
N VAL A 90 3.34 9.08 -15.48
CA VAL A 90 4.64 8.66 -14.91
C VAL A 90 5.78 8.86 -15.91
N GLN A 91 5.59 8.55 -17.19
CA GLN A 91 6.59 8.78 -18.22
C GLN A 91 6.99 10.27 -18.34
N LYS A 92 6.01 11.18 -18.25
CA LYS A 92 6.29 12.63 -18.25
C LYS A 92 7.08 13.06 -17.01
N VAL A 93 6.71 12.56 -15.83
CA VAL A 93 7.42 12.82 -14.57
C VAL A 93 8.85 12.29 -14.64
N GLU A 94 9.07 11.06 -15.13
CA GLU A 94 10.40 10.48 -15.29
C GLU A 94 11.27 11.29 -16.26
N LYS A 95 10.72 11.76 -17.38
CA LYS A 95 11.44 12.63 -18.31
C LYS A 95 11.91 13.93 -17.63
N GLN A 96 11.06 14.54 -16.81
CA GLN A 96 11.43 15.74 -16.04
C GLN A 96 12.52 15.45 -15.00
N LEU A 97 12.39 14.34 -14.28
CA LEU A 97 13.39 13.90 -13.30
C LEU A 97 14.76 13.66 -13.95
N PHE A 98 14.80 12.98 -15.11
CA PHE A 98 16.05 12.76 -15.82
C PHE A 98 16.73 14.05 -16.27
N GLU A 99 15.96 15.06 -16.68
CA GLU A 99 16.53 16.37 -17.00
C GLU A 99 17.15 17.04 -15.78
N LEU A 100 16.46 17.01 -14.63
CA LEU A 100 17.00 17.53 -13.36
C LEU A 100 18.29 16.80 -12.95
N TYR A 101 18.32 15.47 -13.11
CA TYR A 101 19.47 14.64 -12.74
C TYR A 101 20.69 14.81 -13.65
N LYS A 102 20.58 15.51 -14.79
CA LYS A 102 21.77 15.90 -15.58
C LYS A 102 22.65 16.91 -14.86
N ASN A 103 22.11 17.65 -13.89
CA ASN A 103 22.87 18.62 -13.12
C ASN A 103 23.66 17.92 -11.98
N PRO A 104 25.00 17.80 -12.08
CA PRO A 104 25.80 17.14 -11.03
C PRO A 104 25.84 17.93 -9.72
N ALA A 105 25.44 19.21 -9.71
CA ALA A 105 25.36 20.02 -8.51
C ALA A 105 24.03 19.87 -7.75
N LEU A 106 23.08 19.07 -8.26
CA LEU A 106 21.82 18.80 -7.57
C LEU A 106 22.07 17.99 -6.29
N LYS A 107 21.75 18.58 -5.13
CA LYS A 107 21.99 17.99 -3.79
C LYS A 107 20.72 17.78 -2.97
N VAL A 108 19.55 18.04 -3.56
CA VAL A 108 18.25 17.94 -2.89
C VAL A 108 17.36 17.00 -3.69
N LYS A 109 16.58 16.17 -2.99
CA LYS A 109 15.57 15.30 -3.59
C LYS A 109 14.57 16.15 -4.39
N PRO A 110 14.42 15.94 -5.71
CA PRO A 110 13.41 16.64 -6.50
C PRO A 110 12.00 16.39 -5.97
N LYS A 111 11.18 17.44 -5.91
CA LYS A 111 9.77 17.32 -5.45
C LYS A 111 8.93 16.49 -6.42
N GLU A 112 9.29 16.49 -7.70
CA GLU A 112 8.66 15.71 -8.75
C GLU A 112 8.71 14.20 -8.46
N LEU A 113 9.74 13.73 -7.73
CA LEU A 113 9.86 12.32 -7.36
C LEU A 113 8.70 11.87 -6.46
N GLU A 114 8.15 12.78 -5.66
CA GLU A 114 6.99 12.52 -4.79
C GLU A 114 5.70 12.33 -5.59
N GLN A 115 5.67 12.66 -6.88
CA GLN A 115 4.52 12.38 -7.75
C GLN A 115 4.46 10.91 -8.18
N ARG A 116 5.53 10.13 -7.97
CA ARG A 116 5.51 8.68 -8.10
C ARG A 116 4.72 8.06 -6.95
N GLY A 117 4.12 6.89 -7.19
CA GLY A 117 3.35 6.16 -6.17
C GLY A 117 4.20 5.43 -5.13
N GLY A 118 5.53 5.46 -5.25
CA GLY A 118 6.46 4.67 -4.44
C GLY A 118 7.03 5.40 -3.22
N ALA A 119 6.26 6.27 -2.57
CA ALA A 119 6.73 6.91 -1.33
C ALA A 119 7.05 5.85 -0.26
N TYR A 120 8.05 6.12 0.59
CA TYR A 120 8.51 5.26 1.70
C TYR A 120 9.12 3.89 1.34
N TYR A 121 9.14 3.47 0.07
CA TYR A 121 9.80 2.21 -0.32
C TYR A 121 11.29 2.17 0.05
N SER A 122 12.01 3.30 -0.06
CA SER A 122 13.41 3.39 0.33
C SER A 122 13.59 3.18 1.83
N ASP A 123 12.67 3.72 2.64
CA ASP A 123 12.75 3.61 4.10
C ASP A 123 12.46 2.16 4.53
N ALA A 124 11.41 1.55 3.96
CA ALA A 124 11.10 0.14 4.19
C ALA A 124 12.29 -0.78 3.81
N ALA A 125 12.92 -0.56 2.66
CA ALA A 125 14.07 -1.35 2.22
C ALA A 125 15.29 -1.15 3.13
N CYS A 126 15.64 0.10 3.44
CA CYS A 126 16.76 0.41 4.32
C CYS A 126 16.55 -0.14 5.74
N GLU A 127 15.34 -0.06 6.28
CA GLU A 127 15.04 -0.57 7.62
C GLU A 127 15.13 -2.10 7.69
N VAL A 128 14.66 -2.83 6.67
CA VAL A 128 14.86 -4.30 6.60
C VAL A 128 16.35 -4.65 6.56
N ILE A 129 17.14 -3.97 5.73
CA ILE A 129 18.59 -4.18 5.65
C ILE A 129 19.25 -3.91 7.02
N ASN A 130 18.86 -2.80 7.65
CA ASN A 130 19.37 -2.36 8.95
C ASN A 130 19.05 -3.38 10.05
N ALA A 131 17.85 -3.93 10.05
CA ALA A 131 17.41 -4.92 11.02
C ALA A 131 18.17 -6.24 10.90
N ILE A 132 18.36 -6.72 9.66
CA ILE A 132 19.13 -7.94 9.39
C ILE A 132 20.60 -7.74 9.76
N TYR A 133 21.22 -6.67 9.24
CA TYR A 133 22.66 -6.46 9.40
C TYR A 133 23.06 -6.17 10.85
N ASN A 134 22.24 -5.42 11.59
CA ASN A 134 22.54 -5.03 12.98
C ASN A 134 21.78 -5.86 14.02
N ASP A 135 21.15 -6.96 13.63
CA ASP A 135 20.39 -7.85 14.52
C ASP A 135 19.39 -7.10 15.43
N LYS A 136 18.64 -6.15 14.86
CA LYS A 136 17.76 -5.27 15.66
C LYS A 136 16.51 -5.97 16.16
N GLN A 137 16.17 -7.13 15.59
CA GLN A 137 14.97 -7.91 15.93
C GLN A 137 13.67 -7.05 15.87
N THR A 138 13.58 -6.18 14.86
CA THR A 138 12.41 -5.32 14.62
C THR A 138 11.41 -5.99 13.67
N GLU A 139 10.13 -5.71 13.85
CA GLU A 139 9.06 -6.25 12.98
C GLU A 139 9.08 -5.53 11.62
N HIS A 140 8.98 -6.30 10.53
CA HIS A 140 8.87 -5.79 9.17
C HIS A 140 7.74 -6.44 8.39
N TYR A 141 7.15 -5.67 7.48
CA TYR A 141 6.14 -6.16 6.56
C TYR A 141 6.78 -6.57 5.24
N VAL A 142 6.76 -7.87 4.94
CA VAL A 142 7.54 -8.46 3.83
C VAL A 142 6.80 -9.57 3.12
N ASN A 143 7.20 -9.85 1.87
CA ASN A 143 6.79 -11.05 1.15
C ASN A 143 7.76 -12.19 1.46
N VAL A 144 7.25 -13.29 2.00
CA VAL A 144 8.05 -14.46 2.41
C VAL A 144 7.34 -15.76 2.04
N PRO A 145 8.09 -16.84 1.75
CA PRO A 145 7.50 -18.17 1.72
C PRO A 145 7.06 -18.55 3.14
N HIS A 146 5.80 -18.98 3.31
CA HIS A 146 5.28 -19.31 4.65
C HIS A 146 5.56 -20.75 5.08
N HIS A 147 5.99 -21.64 4.17
CA HIS A 147 6.41 -23.01 4.47
C HIS A 147 5.43 -23.84 5.32
N GLY A 148 4.12 -23.60 5.18
CA GLY A 148 3.09 -24.32 5.94
C GLY A 148 2.83 -23.77 7.34
N HIS A 149 3.36 -22.60 7.70
CA HIS A 149 2.98 -21.88 8.92
C HIS A 149 1.52 -21.37 8.88
N ILE A 150 0.89 -21.38 7.70
CA ILE A 150 -0.51 -21.02 7.50
C ILE A 150 -1.27 -22.24 6.97
N ASP A 151 -2.22 -22.75 7.77
CA ASP A 151 -2.89 -24.05 7.55
C ASP A 151 -3.87 -24.09 6.38
N ASN A 152 -4.34 -22.94 5.88
CA ASN A 152 -5.44 -22.86 4.91
C ASN A 152 -5.02 -22.43 3.49
N VAL A 153 -3.71 -22.38 3.21
CA VAL A 153 -3.14 -22.13 1.88
C VAL A 153 -1.99 -23.09 1.62
N PRO A 154 -1.67 -23.42 0.35
CA PRO A 154 -0.59 -24.35 0.04
C PRO A 154 0.77 -23.89 0.58
N ALA A 155 1.55 -24.83 1.14
CA ALA A 155 2.80 -24.55 1.87
C ALA A 155 3.90 -23.90 1.01
N GLU A 156 3.82 -24.09 -0.31
CA GLU A 156 4.76 -23.56 -1.29
C GLU A 156 4.47 -22.11 -1.72
N TRP A 157 3.39 -21.51 -1.23
CA TRP A 157 3.02 -20.14 -1.57
C TRP A 157 3.84 -19.11 -0.79
N ALA A 158 4.01 -17.94 -1.40
CA ALA A 158 4.48 -16.76 -0.69
C ALA A 158 3.28 -15.96 -0.15
N VAL A 159 3.48 -15.29 0.97
CA VAL A 159 2.50 -14.39 1.59
C VAL A 159 3.16 -13.07 1.95
N GLU A 160 2.35 -12.03 2.06
CA GLU A 160 2.77 -10.73 2.58
C GLU A 160 2.23 -10.60 4.02
N MET A 161 3.12 -10.55 5.01
CA MET A 161 2.75 -10.49 6.43
C MET A 161 3.82 -9.77 7.27
N SER A 162 3.47 -9.42 8.51
CA SER A 162 4.43 -9.00 9.52
C SER A 162 5.33 -10.18 9.92
N CYS A 163 6.65 -9.96 9.99
CA CYS A 163 7.66 -10.90 10.45
C CYS A 163 8.61 -10.24 11.45
#